data_AF-A0A943YYZ8-F1
#
_entry.id   AF-A0A943YYZ8-F1
#
_cell.length_a   1.000
_cell.length_b   1.000
_cell.length_c   1.000
_cell.angle_alpha   90.00
_cell.angle_beta   90.00
_cell.angle_gamma   90.00
#
_symmetry.space_group_name_H-M   'P 1'
#
loop_
_entity.id
_entity.type
_entity.pdbx_description
1 polymer ?
#
loop_
_entity_poly.entity_id
_entity_poly.type
_entity_poly.pdbx_seq_one_letter_code
_entity_poly.pdbx_strand_id
1 'polypeptide(L)'
;MAQLDIAQQLKMRFAQPLPECSDRRIVVWSDPDGEFSDAFRALAGESGVAFADEGIPAGAVQCIEVEDGNTFAAKLLVSRQAQRENFLLYRRRGRHQLEGDWFADVEMYAEHFQADYTSMLMEQLGAADTQEVRSALQNTKQFFAAKDRVARFVKMMPHAQTSAQVLTGVMAASLGAVAPTPGAIVRAYLTSLFEEGEEAGFNAFSSCEGERCNRHSVLEVLEKYGVLDAFATYIGLA
;
A
#
# COMPACT_ATOMS: atom_id res chain seq x y z
N MET A 1 13.17 4.81 -1.37
CA MET A 1 13.16 5.05 -2.83
C MET A 1 11.75 5.40 -3.32
N ALA A 2 10.69 4.66 -2.96
CA ALA A 2 9.30 4.96 -3.37
C ALA A 2 8.80 6.41 -3.09
N GLN A 3 9.10 6.98 -1.92
CA GLN A 3 8.66 8.34 -1.58
C GLN A 3 9.29 9.44 -2.47
N LEU A 4 10.51 9.21 -2.96
CA LEU A 4 11.21 10.15 -3.84
C LEU A 4 10.56 10.18 -5.24
N ASP A 5 10.05 9.04 -5.69
CA ASP A 5 9.41 8.89 -7.00
C ASP A 5 8.07 9.63 -7.04
N ILE A 6 7.22 9.48 -6.00
CA ILE A 6 5.92 10.17 -5.92
C ILE A 6 6.08 11.70 -5.98
N ALA A 7 7.01 12.25 -5.18
CA ALA A 7 7.27 13.69 -5.16
C ALA A 7 7.79 14.19 -6.53
N GLN A 8 8.64 13.41 -7.20
CA GLN A 8 9.12 13.73 -8.54
C GLN A 8 8.01 13.68 -9.59
N GLN A 9 7.17 12.65 -9.58
CA GLN A 9 6.03 12.51 -10.49
C GLN A 9 5.04 13.67 -10.33
N LEU A 10 4.72 14.05 -9.08
CA LEU A 10 3.88 15.21 -8.78
C LEU A 10 4.54 16.50 -9.29
N LYS A 11 5.83 16.71 -9.02
CA LYS A 11 6.56 17.89 -9.51
C LYS A 11 6.54 17.98 -11.04
N MET A 12 6.82 16.89 -11.74
CA MET A 12 6.77 16.87 -13.20
C MET A 12 5.38 17.19 -13.73
N ARG A 13 4.33 16.70 -13.06
CA ARG A 13 2.95 16.99 -13.44
C ARG A 13 2.61 18.47 -13.27
N PHE A 14 2.95 19.06 -12.13
CA PHE A 14 2.73 20.50 -11.92
C PHE A 14 3.56 21.38 -12.85
N ALA A 15 4.73 20.93 -13.30
CA ALA A 15 5.58 21.65 -14.25
C ALA A 15 5.07 21.61 -15.71
N GLN A 16 4.08 20.78 -16.03
CA GLN A 16 3.52 20.73 -17.40
C GLN A 16 2.77 22.03 -17.74
N PRO A 17 2.75 22.43 -19.02
CA PRO A 17 1.96 23.58 -19.45
C PRO A 17 0.48 23.38 -19.11
N LEU A 18 -0.17 24.45 -18.66
CA LEU A 18 -1.59 24.41 -18.29
C LEU A 18 -2.45 24.07 -19.51
N PRO A 19 -3.53 23.28 -19.34
CA PRO A 19 -4.50 23.04 -20.40
C PRO A 19 -5.09 24.36 -20.92
N GLU A 20 -5.54 24.37 -22.18
CA GLU A 20 -6.21 25.54 -22.76
C GLU A 20 -7.37 25.99 -21.87
N CYS A 21 -7.45 27.30 -21.61
CA CYS A 21 -8.44 27.95 -20.74
C CYS A 21 -8.36 27.63 -19.23
N SER A 22 -7.22 27.12 -18.73
CA SER A 22 -6.99 26.91 -17.29
C SER A 22 -6.01 27.95 -16.71
N ASP A 23 -6.46 28.68 -15.69
CA ASP A 23 -5.62 29.67 -14.97
C ASP A 23 -4.78 29.04 -13.83
N ARG A 24 -5.06 27.77 -13.50
CA ARG A 24 -4.43 27.01 -12.40
C ARG A 24 -4.49 25.51 -12.67
N ARG A 25 -3.71 24.74 -11.92
CA ARG A 25 -3.75 23.27 -11.89
C ARG A 25 -4.22 22.77 -10.52
N ILE A 26 -5.24 21.91 -10.54
CA ILE A 26 -5.69 21.19 -9.34
C ILE A 26 -5.44 19.72 -9.59
N VAL A 27 -4.70 19.08 -8.68
CA VAL A 27 -4.45 17.65 -8.69
C VAL A 27 -5.10 17.03 -7.45
N VAL A 28 -5.98 16.07 -7.66
CA VAL A 28 -6.57 15.25 -6.59
C VAL A 28 -5.72 14.00 -6.42
N TRP A 29 -5.06 13.87 -5.27
CA TRP A 29 -4.39 12.66 -4.85
C TRP A 29 -5.37 11.75 -4.11
N SER A 30 -5.80 10.67 -4.77
CA SER A 30 -6.63 9.62 -4.18
C SER A 30 -5.76 8.55 -3.53
N ASP A 31 -5.90 8.37 -2.22
CA ASP A 31 -5.25 7.32 -1.43
C ASP A 31 -6.28 6.68 -0.47
N PRO A 32 -7.17 5.80 -0.96
CA PRO A 32 -8.24 5.21 -0.14
C PRO A 32 -7.75 4.52 1.14
N ASP A 33 -6.53 4.01 1.15
CA ASP A 33 -5.97 3.28 2.29
C ASP A 33 -5.13 4.17 3.22
N GLY A 34 -4.83 5.39 2.81
CA GLY A 34 -4.09 6.39 3.61
C GLY A 34 -2.60 6.09 3.81
N GLU A 35 -2.02 5.20 2.99
CA GLU A 35 -0.64 4.73 3.10
C GLU A 35 0.39 5.83 2.86
N PHE A 36 -0.01 6.89 2.16
CA PHE A 36 0.86 7.99 1.77
C PHE A 36 0.56 9.29 2.55
N SER A 37 -0.24 9.22 3.62
CA SER A 37 -0.56 10.39 4.47
C SER A 37 0.70 11.06 5.03
N ASP A 38 1.63 10.27 5.57
CA ASP A 38 2.92 10.78 6.05
C ASP A 38 3.79 11.34 4.91
N ALA A 39 3.73 10.73 3.73
CA ALA A 39 4.46 11.21 2.56
C ALA A 39 3.90 12.55 2.07
N PHE A 40 2.58 12.71 2.09
CA PHE A 40 1.91 13.96 1.78
C PHE A 40 2.26 15.05 2.79
N ARG A 41 2.22 14.76 4.10
CA ARG A 41 2.60 15.72 5.14
C ARG A 41 4.05 16.15 5.04
N ALA A 42 4.96 15.22 4.75
CA ALA A 42 6.36 15.53 4.50
C ALA A 42 6.55 16.42 3.26
N LEU A 43 5.72 16.25 2.23
CA LEU A 43 5.74 17.04 1.00
C LEU A 43 5.12 18.44 1.18
N ALA A 44 4.08 18.56 2.01
CA ALA A 44 3.48 19.85 2.36
C ALA A 44 4.37 20.68 3.29
N GLY A 45 5.17 20.03 4.14
CA GLY A 45 6.02 20.68 5.14
C GLY A 45 5.22 21.49 6.17
N GLU A 46 5.91 22.37 6.90
CA GLU A 46 5.27 23.24 7.90
C GLU A 46 4.48 24.41 7.28
N SER A 47 4.82 24.80 6.05
CA SER A 47 4.18 25.91 5.33
C SER A 47 2.86 25.54 4.66
N GLY A 48 2.56 24.25 4.50
CA GLY A 48 1.40 23.78 3.73
C GLY A 48 1.52 24.00 2.22
N VAL A 49 2.72 24.32 1.74
CA VAL A 49 3.00 24.61 0.33
C VAL A 49 4.06 23.63 -0.17
N ALA A 50 3.67 22.78 -1.11
CA ALA A 50 4.58 21.97 -1.87
C ALA A 50 5.08 22.73 -3.11
N PHE A 51 6.31 22.43 -3.51
CA PHE A 51 6.90 22.91 -4.75
C PHE A 51 6.72 24.42 -5.01
N ALA A 52 7.59 25.25 -4.42
CA ALA A 52 7.57 26.71 -4.61
C ALA A 52 8.54 27.19 -5.72
N ASP A 53 9.04 26.28 -6.56
CA ASP A 53 10.03 26.59 -7.60
C ASP A 53 9.44 27.45 -8.73
N GLU A 54 10.28 28.30 -9.35
CA GLU A 54 9.92 29.16 -10.50
C GLU A 54 9.47 28.38 -11.75
N GLY A 55 9.65 27.06 -11.78
CA GLY A 55 9.29 26.19 -12.91
C GLY A 55 7.82 25.75 -12.96
N ILE A 56 6.97 26.20 -12.03
CA ILE A 56 5.57 25.79 -11.95
C ILE A 56 4.65 26.90 -12.48
N PRO A 57 3.88 26.65 -13.56
CA PRO A 57 2.89 27.59 -14.05
C PRO A 57 1.84 27.92 -12.98
N ALA A 58 1.44 29.19 -12.86
CA ALA A 58 0.52 29.69 -11.82
C ALA A 58 1.07 29.65 -10.37
N GLY A 59 2.37 29.39 -10.19
CA GLY A 59 3.06 29.58 -8.90
C GLY A 59 3.03 28.35 -7.99
N ALA A 60 3.24 28.58 -6.69
CA ALA A 60 3.43 27.52 -5.71
C ALA A 60 2.18 26.63 -5.52
N VAL A 61 2.39 25.38 -5.13
CA VAL A 61 1.32 24.38 -4.98
C VAL A 61 0.87 24.28 -3.52
N GLN A 62 -0.35 24.67 -3.22
CA GLN A 62 -0.91 24.52 -1.88
C GLN A 62 -1.40 23.08 -1.64
N CYS A 63 -0.99 22.52 -0.51
CA CYS A 63 -1.37 21.16 -0.10
C CYS A 63 -2.52 21.20 0.89
N ILE A 64 -3.59 20.47 0.60
CA ILE A 64 -4.75 20.34 1.48
C ILE A 64 -5.05 18.86 1.71
N GLU A 65 -4.92 18.41 2.97
CA GLU A 65 -5.47 17.12 3.41
C GLU A 65 -6.98 17.30 3.64
N VAL A 66 -7.81 16.67 2.82
CA VAL A 66 -9.27 16.73 2.93
C VAL A 66 -9.76 15.59 3.82
N GLU A 67 -10.29 15.93 4.98
CA GLU A 67 -10.88 15.04 5.97
C GLU A 67 -12.31 15.50 6.31
N ASP A 68 -13.15 14.63 6.86
CA ASP A 68 -14.56 14.93 7.13
C ASP A 68 -14.77 16.18 8.02
N GLY A 69 -13.78 16.54 8.85
CA GLY A 69 -13.81 17.72 9.71
C GLY A 69 -13.52 19.05 9.00
N ASN A 70 -12.88 19.07 7.83
CA ASN A 70 -12.45 20.29 7.14
C ASN A 70 -13.00 20.46 5.71
N THR A 71 -13.82 19.52 5.23
CA THR A 71 -14.36 19.49 3.87
C THR A 71 -14.97 20.81 3.42
N PHE A 72 -15.76 21.48 4.27
CA PHE A 72 -16.37 22.76 3.93
C PHE A 72 -15.34 23.89 3.77
N ALA A 73 -14.37 23.97 4.67
CA ALA A 73 -13.32 24.99 4.62
C ALA A 73 -12.43 24.81 3.40
N ALA A 74 -12.02 23.55 3.14
CA ALA A 74 -11.26 23.20 1.94
C ALA A 74 -12.05 23.54 0.66
N LYS A 75 -13.34 23.24 0.63
CA LYS A 75 -14.22 23.55 -0.50
C LYS A 75 -14.33 25.05 -0.75
N LEU A 76 -14.53 25.83 0.31
CA LEU A 76 -14.61 27.29 0.23
C LEU A 76 -13.31 27.88 -0.31
N LEU A 77 -12.16 27.38 0.18
CA LEU A 77 -10.85 27.84 -0.24
C LEU A 77 -10.63 27.59 -1.74
N VAL A 78 -10.81 26.35 -2.18
CA VAL A 78 -10.59 25.92 -3.57
C VAL A 78 -11.57 26.58 -4.54
N SER A 79 -12.85 26.74 -4.16
CA SER A 79 -13.88 27.25 -5.06
C SER A 79 -14.03 28.78 -5.07
N ARG A 80 -13.70 29.48 -3.96
CA ARG A 80 -13.99 30.92 -3.82
C ARG A 80 -12.79 31.77 -3.42
N GLN A 81 -11.93 31.33 -2.52
CA GLN A 81 -10.89 32.21 -1.96
C GLN A 81 -9.63 32.24 -2.83
N ALA A 82 -9.20 31.10 -3.35
CA ALA A 82 -7.92 30.95 -4.04
C ALA A 82 -8.11 30.42 -5.47
N GLN A 83 -8.86 31.14 -6.30
CA GLN A 83 -9.30 30.66 -7.62
C GLN A 83 -8.18 30.55 -8.67
N ARG A 84 -7.01 31.16 -8.43
CA ARG A 84 -5.86 31.18 -9.36
C ARG A 84 -4.63 30.43 -8.86
N GLU A 85 -4.72 29.83 -7.69
CA GLU A 85 -3.60 29.11 -7.07
C GLU A 85 -3.68 27.62 -7.40
N ASN A 86 -2.51 26.98 -7.45
CA ASN A 86 -2.40 25.54 -7.68
C ASN A 86 -2.71 24.77 -6.40
N PHE A 87 -3.38 23.63 -6.54
CA PHE A 87 -3.74 22.78 -5.40
C PHE A 87 -3.35 21.33 -5.61
N LEU A 88 -2.82 20.73 -4.54
CA LEU A 88 -2.73 19.29 -4.35
C LEU A 88 -3.70 18.90 -3.24
N LEU A 89 -4.81 18.27 -3.62
CA LEU A 89 -5.86 17.83 -2.71
C LEU A 89 -5.64 16.36 -2.36
N TYR A 90 -5.22 16.06 -1.14
CA TYR A 90 -5.06 14.69 -0.67
C TYR A 90 -6.36 14.18 -0.06
N ARG A 91 -6.82 13.01 -0.52
CA ARG A 91 -8.11 12.45 -0.14
C ARG A 91 -7.98 10.97 0.19
N ARG A 92 -8.47 10.57 1.36
CA ARG A 92 -8.56 9.16 1.78
C ARG A 92 -9.81 8.48 1.24
N ARG A 93 -10.06 8.64 -0.06
CA ARG A 93 -11.24 8.10 -0.74
C ARG A 93 -10.83 7.54 -2.10
N GLY A 94 -11.49 6.45 -2.49
CA GLY A 94 -11.28 5.84 -3.81
C GLY A 94 -11.73 6.78 -4.92
N ARG A 95 -11.05 6.71 -6.06
CA ARG A 95 -11.42 7.44 -7.28
C ARG A 95 -12.87 7.09 -7.67
N HIS A 96 -13.65 8.08 -8.09
CA HIS A 96 -15.02 7.92 -8.62
C HIS A 96 -16.12 7.58 -7.60
N GLN A 97 -15.85 7.63 -6.28
CA GLN A 97 -16.93 7.63 -5.28
C GLN A 97 -17.54 9.04 -5.14
N LEU A 98 -18.25 9.48 -6.19
CA LEU A 98 -18.80 10.83 -6.30
C LEU A 98 -20.11 11.02 -5.50
N GLU A 99 -20.81 9.93 -5.19
CA GLU A 99 -22.08 10.00 -4.48
C GLU A 99 -21.89 10.49 -3.04
N GLY A 100 -22.66 11.53 -2.67
CA GLY A 100 -22.53 12.22 -1.38
C GLY A 100 -21.24 13.03 -1.21
N ASP A 101 -20.45 13.21 -2.27
CA ASP A 101 -19.16 13.91 -2.19
C ASP A 101 -19.28 15.42 -2.44
N TRP A 102 -18.81 16.22 -1.48
CA TRP A 102 -18.73 17.68 -1.58
C TRP A 102 -17.73 18.17 -2.63
N PHE A 103 -16.77 17.33 -3.00
CA PHE A 103 -15.75 17.62 -4.01
C PHE A 103 -16.05 16.97 -5.37
N ALA A 104 -17.24 16.38 -5.57
CA ALA A 104 -17.60 15.71 -6.82
C ALA A 104 -17.43 16.61 -8.05
N ASP A 105 -17.79 17.88 -7.94
CA ASP A 105 -17.62 18.88 -9.01
C ASP A 105 -16.15 19.21 -9.27
N VAL A 106 -15.29 19.23 -8.24
CA VAL A 106 -13.85 19.42 -8.39
C VAL A 106 -13.21 18.19 -9.04
N GLU A 107 -13.63 16.99 -8.67
CA GLU A 107 -13.16 15.75 -9.30
C GLU A 107 -13.47 15.70 -10.80
N MET A 108 -14.53 16.36 -11.29
CA MET A 108 -14.87 16.33 -12.71
C MET A 108 -13.88 17.09 -13.61
N TYR A 109 -13.21 18.12 -13.10
CA TYR A 109 -12.30 18.95 -13.89
C TYR A 109 -10.85 18.94 -13.40
N ALA A 110 -10.59 18.45 -12.18
CA ALA A 110 -9.24 18.32 -11.66
C ALA A 110 -8.49 17.15 -12.31
N GLU A 111 -7.17 17.25 -12.32
CA GLU A 111 -6.33 16.12 -12.68
C GLU A 111 -6.29 15.11 -11.54
N HIS A 112 -6.30 13.81 -11.85
CA HIS A 112 -6.23 12.77 -10.83
C HIS A 112 -4.83 12.20 -10.73
N PHE A 113 -4.28 12.19 -9.52
CA PHE A 113 -3.09 11.45 -9.15
C PHE A 113 -3.50 10.29 -8.26
N GLN A 114 -3.16 9.08 -8.68
CA GLN A 114 -3.33 7.89 -7.87
C GLN A 114 -1.96 7.26 -7.78
N ALA A 115 -1.37 7.29 -6.58
CA ALA A 115 -0.22 6.46 -6.31
C ALA A 115 -0.76 5.03 -6.12
N ASP A 116 -0.79 4.26 -7.20
CA ASP A 116 -1.15 2.85 -7.10
C ASP A 116 -0.05 2.13 -6.32
N TYR A 117 -0.24 1.99 -5.01
CA TYR A 117 0.65 1.19 -4.16
C TYR A 117 0.93 -0.18 -4.79
N THR A 118 -0.09 -0.80 -5.38
CA THR A 118 0.04 -2.08 -6.09
C THR A 118 0.99 -1.97 -7.29
N SER A 119 0.93 -0.88 -8.07
CA SER A 119 1.82 -0.67 -9.22
C SER A 119 3.26 -0.42 -8.79
N MET A 120 3.47 0.41 -7.75
CA MET A 120 4.80 0.63 -7.18
C MET A 120 5.37 -0.65 -6.57
N LEU A 121 4.53 -1.43 -5.89
CA LEU A 121 4.90 -2.73 -5.34
C LEU A 121 5.23 -3.72 -6.45
N MET A 122 4.45 -3.79 -7.52
CA MET A 122 4.75 -4.64 -8.69
C MET A 122 6.10 -4.29 -9.29
N GLU A 123 6.41 -3.01 -9.49
CA GLU A 123 7.70 -2.56 -9.99
C GLU A 123 8.84 -2.95 -9.03
N GLN A 124 8.65 -2.74 -7.73
CA GLN A 124 9.63 -3.13 -6.71
C GLN A 124 9.86 -4.65 -6.65
N LEU A 125 8.81 -5.45 -6.87
CA LEU A 125 8.88 -6.91 -6.89
C LEU A 125 9.34 -7.46 -8.26
N GLY A 126 9.42 -6.61 -9.29
CA GLY A 126 9.62 -7.00 -10.68
C GLY A 126 8.51 -7.93 -11.20
N ALA A 127 7.30 -7.82 -10.64
CA ALA A 127 6.16 -8.68 -10.93
C ALA A 127 5.48 -8.32 -12.25
N ALA A 128 4.78 -9.29 -12.86
CA ALA A 128 4.06 -9.06 -14.10
C ALA A 128 2.80 -8.19 -13.88
N ASP A 129 2.57 -7.22 -14.75
CA ASP A 129 1.38 -6.36 -14.71
C ASP A 129 0.16 -7.07 -15.31
N THR A 130 -0.37 -8.04 -14.57
CA THR A 130 -1.61 -8.76 -14.89
C THR A 130 -2.66 -8.55 -13.81
N GLN A 131 -3.94 -8.60 -14.19
CA GLN A 131 -5.05 -8.40 -13.26
C GLN A 131 -5.04 -9.41 -12.10
N GLU A 132 -4.59 -10.64 -12.35
CA GLU A 132 -4.47 -11.70 -11.34
C GLU A 132 -3.35 -11.44 -10.34
N VAL A 133 -2.21 -10.90 -10.78
CA VAL A 133 -1.11 -10.52 -9.89
C VAL A 133 -1.51 -9.31 -9.05
N ARG A 134 -2.19 -8.32 -9.65
CA ARG A 134 -2.71 -7.16 -8.93
C ARG A 134 -3.66 -7.57 -7.81
N SER A 135 -4.63 -8.45 -8.09
CA SER A 135 -5.58 -8.92 -7.06
C SER A 135 -4.87 -9.70 -5.95
N ALA A 136 -3.89 -10.55 -6.28
CA ALA A 136 -3.11 -11.28 -5.28
C ALA A 136 -2.31 -10.34 -4.36
N LEU A 137 -1.69 -9.30 -4.90
CA LEU A 137 -0.95 -8.30 -4.12
C LEU A 137 -1.86 -7.45 -3.23
N GLN A 138 -3.07 -7.14 -3.70
CA GLN A 138 -4.08 -6.45 -2.89
C GLN A 138 -4.57 -7.34 -1.72
N ASN A 139 -4.84 -8.61 -1.97
CA ASN A 139 -5.26 -9.56 -0.92
C ASN A 139 -4.17 -9.76 0.14
N THR A 140 -2.91 -9.73 -0.27
CA THR A 140 -1.75 -9.93 0.61
C THR A 140 -1.12 -8.61 1.07
N LYS A 141 -1.82 -7.48 0.94
CA LYS A 141 -1.31 -6.13 1.24
C LYS A 141 -0.72 -5.99 2.64
N GLN A 142 -1.36 -6.60 3.65
CA GLN A 142 -0.87 -6.59 5.03
C GLN A 142 0.53 -7.20 5.18
N PHE A 143 0.92 -8.12 4.30
CA PHE A 143 2.27 -8.70 4.26
C PHE A 143 3.30 -7.69 3.70
N PHE A 144 2.94 -7.00 2.62
CA PHE A 144 3.84 -6.07 1.94
C PHE A 144 3.97 -4.70 2.63
N ALA A 145 3.14 -4.41 3.63
CA ALA A 145 3.23 -3.17 4.43
C ALA A 145 4.57 -2.98 5.17
N ALA A 146 5.32 -4.06 5.47
CA ALA A 146 6.62 -3.93 6.16
C ALA A 146 7.80 -4.15 5.20
N LYS A 147 8.73 -3.19 5.16
CA LYS A 147 9.90 -3.19 4.27
C LYS A 147 10.75 -4.45 4.38
N ASP A 148 10.94 -4.98 5.59
CA ASP A 148 11.72 -6.20 5.81
C ASP A 148 11.09 -7.44 5.15
N ARG A 149 9.75 -7.50 5.13
CA ARG A 149 9.01 -8.59 4.47
C ARG A 149 9.07 -8.47 2.96
N VAL A 150 9.00 -7.25 2.42
CA VAL A 150 9.21 -7.00 0.99
C VAL A 150 10.62 -7.43 0.56
N ALA A 151 11.65 -7.06 1.32
CA ALA A 151 13.04 -7.44 1.04
C ALA A 151 13.23 -8.96 1.07
N ARG A 152 12.63 -9.65 2.05
CA ARG A 152 12.63 -11.13 2.09
C ARG A 152 11.93 -11.71 0.88
N PHE A 153 10.75 -11.23 0.52
CA PHE A 153 10.02 -11.72 -0.64
C PHE A 153 10.84 -11.58 -1.93
N VAL A 154 11.41 -10.40 -2.20
CA VAL A 154 12.23 -10.15 -3.40
C VAL A 154 13.42 -11.10 -3.49
N LYS A 155 14.05 -11.43 -2.35
CA LYS A 155 15.16 -12.40 -2.31
C LYS A 155 14.71 -13.83 -2.67
N MET A 156 13.49 -14.21 -2.29
CA MET A 156 12.99 -15.58 -2.43
C MET A 156 12.30 -15.82 -3.76
N MET A 157 11.53 -14.84 -4.24
CA MET A 157 10.74 -14.92 -5.46
C MET A 157 10.97 -13.66 -6.32
N PRO A 158 12.12 -13.54 -6.98
CA PRO A 158 12.33 -12.48 -7.95
C PRO A 158 11.42 -12.71 -9.17
N HIS A 159 10.77 -11.66 -9.66
CA HIS A 159 9.94 -11.68 -10.87
C HIS A 159 8.73 -12.62 -10.83
N ALA A 160 7.84 -12.43 -9.87
CA ALA A 160 6.57 -13.16 -9.81
C ALA A 160 5.69 -12.85 -11.04
N GLN A 161 5.41 -13.86 -11.87
CA GLN A 161 4.61 -13.72 -13.09
C GLN A 161 3.13 -14.10 -12.90
N THR A 162 2.82 -14.90 -11.87
CA THR A 162 1.46 -15.40 -11.63
C THR A 162 1.00 -15.14 -10.19
N SER A 163 -0.31 -15.08 -9.98
CA SER A 163 -0.92 -14.97 -8.64
C SER A 163 -0.45 -16.07 -7.69
N ALA A 164 -0.36 -17.30 -8.19
CA ALA A 164 0.15 -18.45 -7.42
C ALA A 164 1.60 -18.23 -6.95
N GLN A 165 2.48 -17.66 -7.79
CA GLN A 165 3.86 -17.36 -7.40
C GLN A 165 3.94 -16.28 -6.32
N VAL A 166 3.07 -15.27 -6.37
CA VAL A 166 2.94 -14.27 -5.30
C VAL A 166 2.56 -14.94 -3.99
N LEU A 167 1.49 -15.75 -3.98
CA LEU A 167 1.03 -16.44 -2.78
C LEU A 167 2.11 -17.41 -2.23
N THR A 168 2.78 -18.14 -3.12
CA THR A 168 3.89 -19.04 -2.77
C THR A 168 5.05 -18.29 -2.11
N GLY A 169 5.44 -17.15 -2.68
CA GLY A 169 6.49 -16.31 -2.14
C GLY A 169 6.13 -15.73 -0.76
N VAL A 170 4.88 -15.33 -0.56
CA VAL A 170 4.38 -14.84 0.74
C VAL A 170 4.41 -15.95 1.79
N MET A 171 3.96 -17.17 1.46
CA MET A 171 4.04 -18.34 2.35
C MET A 171 5.50 -18.66 2.73
N ALA A 172 6.37 -18.78 1.73
CA ALA A 172 7.80 -19.03 1.91
C ALA A 172 8.49 -17.99 2.80
N ALA A 173 8.17 -16.71 2.61
CA ALA A 173 8.75 -15.62 3.39
C ALA A 173 8.17 -15.52 4.80
N SER A 174 6.91 -15.95 5.01
CA SER A 174 6.26 -16.00 6.33
C SER A 174 6.81 -17.15 7.19
N LEU A 175 7.15 -18.28 6.57
CA LEU A 175 7.70 -19.48 7.24
C LEU A 175 9.23 -19.44 7.43
N GLY A 176 9.82 -18.25 7.56
CA GLY A 176 11.26 -18.12 7.83
C GLY A 176 12.17 -18.12 6.59
N ALA A 177 11.68 -17.68 5.43
CA ALA A 177 12.43 -17.58 4.18
C ALA A 177 12.96 -18.93 3.66
N VAL A 178 12.04 -19.87 3.52
CA VAL A 178 12.28 -21.22 2.99
C VAL A 178 12.11 -21.24 1.47
N ALA A 179 12.81 -22.13 0.76
CA ALA A 179 12.69 -22.24 -0.71
C ALA A 179 11.21 -22.25 -1.16
N PRO A 180 10.82 -21.46 -2.19
CA PRO A 180 9.42 -21.26 -2.57
C PRO A 180 8.90 -22.45 -3.41
N THR A 181 8.92 -23.62 -2.79
CA THR A 181 8.43 -24.87 -3.36
C THR A 181 7.41 -25.46 -2.39
N PRO A 182 6.32 -26.08 -2.86
CA PRO A 182 5.29 -26.64 -1.99
C PRO A 182 5.86 -27.58 -0.93
N GLY A 183 6.76 -28.49 -1.32
CA GLY A 183 7.36 -29.45 -0.38
C GLY A 183 8.21 -28.80 0.72
N ALA A 184 8.95 -27.73 0.40
CA ALA A 184 9.73 -27.02 1.41
C ALA A 184 8.85 -26.18 2.33
N ILE A 185 7.78 -25.58 1.81
CA ILE A 185 6.76 -24.85 2.57
C ILE A 185 6.04 -25.77 3.54
N VAL A 186 5.55 -26.93 3.08
CA VAL A 186 4.88 -27.93 3.94
C VAL A 186 5.85 -28.45 5.00
N ARG A 187 7.10 -28.75 4.64
CA ARG A 187 8.10 -29.18 5.62
C ARG A 187 8.34 -28.12 6.68
N ALA A 188 8.49 -26.85 6.29
CA ALA A 188 8.68 -25.75 7.22
C ALA A 188 7.49 -25.58 8.16
N TYR A 189 6.27 -25.70 7.63
CA TYR A 189 5.05 -25.69 8.42
C TYR A 189 5.02 -26.85 9.44
N LEU A 190 5.32 -28.07 9.00
CA LEU A 190 5.38 -29.23 9.90
C LEU A 190 6.46 -29.03 10.98
N THR A 191 7.64 -28.53 10.63
CA THR A 191 8.70 -28.22 11.59
C THR A 191 8.23 -27.17 12.60
N SER A 192 7.56 -26.10 12.17
CA SER A 192 7.00 -25.11 13.09
C SER A 192 5.91 -25.69 14.00
N LEU A 193 5.08 -26.62 13.50
CA LEU A 193 4.09 -27.32 14.34
C LEU A 193 4.77 -28.25 15.36
N PHE A 194 5.86 -28.92 14.99
CA PHE A 194 6.63 -29.74 15.92
C PHE A 194 7.28 -28.90 17.02
N GLU A 195 7.83 -27.73 16.68
CA GLU A 195 8.39 -26.79 17.66
C GLU A 195 7.31 -26.17 18.57
N GLU A 196 6.14 -25.82 18.02
CA GLU A 196 4.95 -25.42 18.80
C GLU A 196 4.48 -26.56 19.74
N GLY A 197 4.56 -27.82 19.29
CA GLY A 197 4.20 -29.00 20.05
C GLY A 197 5.22 -29.41 21.13
N GLU A 198 6.52 -29.19 20.91
CA GLU A 198 7.56 -29.40 21.92
C GLU A 198 7.41 -28.42 23.09
N GLU A 199 7.05 -27.16 22.82
CA GLU A 199 6.78 -26.18 23.87
C GLU A 199 5.40 -26.37 24.55
N ALA A 200 4.42 -26.95 23.85
CA ALA A 200 3.11 -27.31 24.43
C ALA A 200 3.12 -28.65 25.22
N GLY A 201 4.24 -29.37 25.21
CA GLY A 201 4.46 -30.56 26.03
C GLY A 201 4.12 -31.86 25.32
N PHE A 202 5.16 -32.52 24.80
CA PHE A 202 5.26 -33.98 24.85
C PHE A 202 6.35 -34.43 25.85
N ASN A 203 6.46 -33.72 26.99
CA ASN A 203 7.12 -34.29 28.16
C ASN A 203 6.10 -35.14 28.92
N ALA A 204 6.13 -36.45 28.67
CA ALA A 204 5.42 -37.44 29.50
C ALA A 204 5.86 -37.41 30.98
N PHE A 205 6.89 -36.63 31.32
CA PHE A 205 7.41 -36.43 32.67
C PHE A 205 8.02 -35.02 32.85
N SER A 206 7.20 -33.98 33.01
CA SER A 206 7.61 -32.83 33.83
C SER A 206 6.42 -31.92 34.14
N SER A 207 6.02 -31.89 35.41
CA SER A 207 5.24 -30.79 35.97
C SER A 207 6.06 -29.51 35.95
N CYS A 208 5.53 -28.43 35.38
CA CYS A 208 5.53 -27.09 35.98
C CYS A 208 4.88 -26.07 35.05
N GLU A 209 4.32 -25.05 35.70
CA GLU A 209 3.45 -24.01 35.18
C GLU A 209 4.17 -22.99 34.30
N GLY A 210 3.38 -22.37 33.41
CA GLY A 210 3.34 -20.92 33.27
C GLY A 210 4.44 -20.26 32.45
N GLU A 211 4.18 -20.08 31.16
CA GLU A 211 4.30 -18.79 30.46
C GLU A 211 3.76 -18.96 29.04
N ARG A 212 2.56 -18.41 28.75
CA ARG A 212 2.04 -18.39 27.38
C ARG A 212 2.89 -17.41 26.57
N CYS A 213 3.89 -17.94 25.87
CA CYS A 213 4.58 -17.19 24.83
C CYS A 213 3.54 -16.71 23.81
N ASN A 214 3.50 -15.39 23.59
CA ASN A 214 2.63 -14.73 22.62
C ASN A 214 3.14 -14.98 21.17
N ARG A 215 3.27 -16.26 20.78
CA ARG A 215 3.52 -16.68 19.41
C ARG A 215 2.17 -16.97 18.78
N HIS A 216 1.79 -16.19 17.78
CA HIS A 216 0.62 -16.51 16.97
C HIS A 216 0.88 -17.85 16.28
N SER A 217 -0.11 -18.75 16.29
CA SER A 217 0.04 -20.03 15.59
C SER A 217 0.37 -19.75 14.12
N VAL A 218 1.19 -20.59 13.49
CA VAL A 218 1.51 -20.43 12.07
C VAL A 218 0.25 -20.31 11.19
N LEU A 219 -0.85 -20.96 11.57
CA LEU A 219 -2.15 -20.82 10.89
C LEU A 219 -2.73 -19.40 11.00
N GLU A 220 -2.66 -18.77 12.17
CA GLU A 220 -3.11 -17.39 12.37
C GLU A 220 -2.26 -16.41 11.54
N VAL A 221 -0.97 -16.72 11.35
CA VAL A 221 -0.08 -15.93 10.49
C VAL A 221 -0.45 -16.07 9.01
N LEU A 222 -0.77 -17.29 8.55
CA LEU A 222 -1.22 -17.54 7.18
C LEU A 222 -2.59 -16.93 6.90
N GLU A 223 -3.50 -16.98 7.87
CA GLU A 223 -4.82 -16.33 7.80
C GLU A 223 -4.69 -14.80 7.76
N LYS A 224 -3.87 -14.22 8.64
CA LYS A 224 -3.60 -12.77 8.68
C LYS A 224 -3.09 -12.22 7.35
N TYR A 225 -2.33 -13.00 6.60
CA TYR A 225 -1.81 -12.59 5.29
C TYR A 225 -2.64 -13.06 4.10
N GLY A 226 -3.80 -13.68 4.33
CA GLY A 226 -4.72 -14.09 3.26
C GLY A 226 -4.17 -15.21 2.37
N VAL A 227 -3.26 -16.04 2.88
CA VAL A 227 -2.63 -17.14 2.12
C VAL A 227 -3.12 -18.53 2.56
N LEU A 228 -4.07 -18.61 3.49
CA LEU A 228 -4.57 -19.86 4.04
C LEU A 228 -5.21 -20.77 2.96
N ASP A 229 -6.03 -20.23 2.07
CA ASP A 229 -6.68 -21.01 1.00
C ASP A 229 -5.66 -21.58 0.00
N ALA A 230 -4.63 -20.79 -0.32
CA ALA A 230 -3.53 -21.24 -1.17
C ALA A 230 -2.71 -22.34 -0.48
N PHE A 231 -2.51 -22.22 0.83
CA PHE A 231 -1.85 -23.26 1.62
C PHE A 231 -2.69 -24.55 1.70
N ALA A 232 -4.02 -24.45 1.85
CA ALA A 232 -4.93 -25.60 1.87
C ALA A 232 -4.81 -26.44 0.57
N THR A 233 -4.56 -25.78 -0.55
CA THR A 233 -4.30 -26.44 -1.84
C THR A 233 -3.01 -27.27 -1.82
N TYR A 234 -1.98 -26.84 -1.08
CA TYR A 234 -0.70 -27.57 -0.97
C TYR A 234 -0.80 -28.85 -0.12
N ILE A 235 -1.69 -28.85 0.87
CA ILE A 235 -1.93 -29.99 1.76
C ILE A 235 -3.08 -30.89 1.27
N GLY A 236 -3.68 -30.57 0.11
CA GLY A 236 -4.74 -31.38 -0.50
C GLY A 236 -6.09 -31.29 0.22
N LEU A 237 -6.36 -30.18 0.90
CA LEU A 237 -7.62 -29.93 1.62
C LEU A 237 -8.62 -29.06 0.82
N ALA A 238 -8.28 -28.67 -0.41
CA ALA A 238 -9.11 -27.86 -1.31
C ALA A 238 -9.72 -28.69 -2.45
#